data_AF-A0A835EV48-F1
#
_entry.id   AF-A0A835EV48-F1
#
_cell.length_a   1.000
_cell.length_b   1.000
_cell.length_c   1.000
_cell.angle_alpha   90.00
_cell.angle_beta   90.00
_cell.angle_gamma   90.00
#
_symmetry.space_group_name_H-M   'P 1'
#
loop_
_entity.id
_entity.type
_entity.pdbx_description
1 polymer ?
#
loop_
_entity_poly.entity_id
_entity_poly.type
_entity_poly.pdbx_seq_one_letter_code
_entity_poly.pdbx_strand_id
1 'polypeptide(L)'
;MAHTSWLLVGAAAAMLLLLLAPTATAQDCLSATFSGGRTFGKCNSMPTLSATLHWTYHPENGTADIAFRAPSSSSGWVGWGLNPTGGLSMLHSNVFIASQSSGVASVLMTKLESTVSPSLQPETLSFGVPVGPTVEYSGGAYTIYATIKLPGNNTVQNTVWQAGPLSGGSIQQHPQAPANLASTQSLDFLSGTSIGPSNSRLHRKNIHGVLNAVAWGILIPTGAIIARYLRVFESADPAWFYLHIACQCSGYILGVAGWGLGLKLGSESVGITYQPHRNIGIAIFSLATLQVFALLLRPDTKNKYRFYWNIYHHSVGYSVIVLSAINIFKGLDILQPSSGYKTAYIVILATLGGIAVCLEAITWPIAIRKRKRDADKASNGTAGWQQGA
;
A
#
# COMPACT_ATOMS: atom_id res chain seq x y z
N MET A 1 16.63 35.34 -19.39
CA MET A 1 16.40 33.88 -19.59
C MET A 1 16.72 33.00 -18.36
N ALA A 2 17.39 33.50 -17.32
CA ALA A 2 17.66 32.70 -16.10
C ALA A 2 16.48 32.62 -15.12
N HIS A 3 15.62 33.64 -15.05
CA HIS A 3 14.50 33.70 -14.09
C HIS A 3 13.34 32.73 -14.39
N THR A 4 13.14 32.37 -15.67
CA THR A 4 12.07 31.45 -16.09
C THR A 4 12.33 30.00 -15.70
N SER A 5 13.61 29.59 -15.56
CA SER A 5 13.99 28.21 -15.23
C SER A 5 13.76 27.88 -13.75
N TRP A 6 13.90 28.86 -12.84
CA TRP A 6 13.65 28.67 -11.40
C TRP A 6 12.17 28.56 -11.07
N LEU A 7 11.31 29.29 -11.80
CA LEU A 7 9.86 29.25 -11.65
C LEU A 7 9.27 27.89 -12.06
N LEU A 8 9.82 27.25 -13.10
CA LEU A 8 9.38 25.93 -13.56
C LEU A 8 9.75 24.81 -12.57
N VAL A 9 10.92 24.89 -11.94
CA VAL A 9 11.37 23.93 -10.92
C VAL A 9 10.58 24.10 -9.62
N GLY A 10 10.30 25.34 -9.20
CA GLY A 10 9.45 25.63 -8.05
C GLY A 10 8.00 25.20 -8.23
N ALA A 11 7.42 25.42 -9.42
CA ALA A 11 6.06 25.01 -9.76
C ALA A 11 5.91 23.47 -9.80
N ALA A 12 6.90 22.75 -10.35
CA ALA A 12 6.89 21.28 -10.36
C ALA A 12 7.00 20.68 -8.95
N ALA A 13 7.81 21.27 -8.07
CA ALA A 13 7.92 20.86 -6.67
C ALA A 13 6.62 21.13 -5.87
N ALA A 14 5.99 22.29 -6.09
CA ALA A 14 4.72 22.64 -5.45
C ALA A 14 3.56 21.74 -5.94
N MET A 15 3.53 21.37 -7.23
CA MET A 15 2.54 20.46 -7.80
C MET A 15 2.70 19.02 -7.28
N LEU A 16 3.94 18.61 -6.96
CA LEU A 16 4.24 17.33 -6.32
C LEU A 16 3.83 17.30 -4.83
N LEU A 17 3.88 18.44 -4.14
CA LEU A 17 3.41 18.61 -2.76
C LEU A 17 1.88 18.64 -2.64
N LEU A 18 1.16 19.13 -3.67
CA LEU A 18 -0.31 19.10 -3.73
C LEU A 18 -0.90 17.71 -3.98
N LEU A 19 -0.11 16.77 -4.52
CA LEU A 19 -0.49 15.36 -4.73
C LEU A 19 -0.38 14.49 -3.47
N LEU A 20 0.12 15.04 -2.36
CA LEU A 20 0.31 14.35 -1.08
C LEU A 20 -0.79 14.64 -0.05
N ALA A 21 -1.86 15.36 -0.43
CA ALA A 21 -3.00 15.58 0.46
C ALA A 21 -3.74 14.26 0.70
N PRO A 22 -3.89 13.80 1.97
CA PRO A 22 -4.68 12.62 2.27
C PRO A 22 -6.15 12.93 2.01
N THR A 23 -6.74 12.27 1.02
CA THR A 23 -8.19 12.26 0.84
C THR A 23 -8.82 11.57 2.04
N ALA A 24 -9.56 12.32 2.86
CA ALA A 24 -10.45 11.75 3.85
C ALA A 24 -11.48 10.88 3.12
N THR A 25 -11.43 9.56 3.34
CA THR A 25 -12.37 8.63 2.71
C THR A 25 -13.74 8.78 3.38
N ALA A 26 -14.73 9.29 2.64
CA ALA A 26 -16.13 9.11 2.98
C ALA A 26 -16.44 7.61 3.10
N GLN A 27 -17.32 7.21 4.02
CA GLN A 27 -17.77 5.82 4.16
C GLN A 27 -18.68 5.46 2.97
N ASP A 28 -18.08 5.07 1.84
CA ASP A 28 -18.74 4.77 0.55
C ASP A 28 -19.93 3.78 0.65
N CYS A 29 -20.01 2.97 1.71
CA CYS A 29 -21.05 1.94 1.86
C CYS A 29 -22.44 2.46 2.25
N LEU A 30 -22.61 3.68 2.79
CA LEU A 30 -23.93 4.13 3.29
C LEU A 30 -25.03 4.25 2.22
N SER A 31 -24.65 4.25 0.95
CA SER A 31 -25.58 4.30 -0.19
C SER A 31 -26.34 2.99 -0.44
N ALA A 32 -26.01 1.89 0.27
CA ALA A 32 -26.64 0.60 0.06
C ALA A 32 -28.13 0.59 0.47
N THR A 33 -28.96 0.00 -0.38
CA THR A 33 -30.40 -0.20 -0.14
C THR A 33 -30.68 -1.60 0.37
N PHE A 34 -31.58 -1.72 1.35
CA PHE A 34 -32.00 -2.99 1.94
C PHE A 34 -33.49 -3.23 1.74
N SER A 35 -33.90 -4.50 1.73
CA SER A 35 -35.29 -4.88 1.60
C SER A 35 -36.14 -4.39 2.78
N GLY A 36 -37.44 -4.18 2.52
CA GLY A 36 -38.38 -3.72 3.55
C GLY A 36 -38.15 -2.30 4.06
N GLY A 37 -37.42 -1.46 3.32
CA GLY A 37 -37.15 -0.07 3.70
C GLY A 37 -36.20 0.09 4.90
N ARG A 38 -35.42 -0.95 5.21
CA ARG A 38 -34.46 -0.92 6.33
C ARG A 38 -33.33 0.09 6.06
N THR A 39 -33.00 0.87 7.08
CA THR A 39 -31.91 1.87 7.05
C THR A 39 -31.00 1.69 8.25
N PHE A 40 -29.70 1.93 8.05
CA PHE A 40 -28.69 1.79 9.10
C PHE A 40 -27.88 3.08 9.26
N GLY A 41 -27.59 3.45 10.50
CA GLY A 41 -26.88 4.70 10.80
C GLY A 41 -25.39 4.68 10.47
N LYS A 42 -24.77 3.48 10.45
CA LYS A 42 -23.34 3.30 10.19
C LYS A 42 -23.09 2.13 9.25
N CYS A 43 -21.92 2.15 8.61
CA CYS A 43 -21.45 1.04 7.80
C CYS A 43 -19.92 0.90 7.85
N ASN A 44 -19.46 -0.31 7.53
CA ASN A 44 -18.06 -0.64 7.35
C ASN A 44 -17.90 -1.57 6.14
N SER A 45 -17.18 -1.09 5.13
CA SER A 45 -16.69 -1.95 4.04
C SER A 45 -15.52 -2.77 4.57
N MET A 46 -15.70 -4.08 4.65
CA MET A 46 -14.69 -4.98 5.17
C MET A 46 -13.48 -5.03 4.22
N PRO A 47 -12.24 -5.17 4.72
CA PRO A 47 -11.04 -5.14 3.87
C PRO A 47 -10.94 -6.29 2.86
N THR A 48 -11.67 -7.38 3.07
CA THR A 48 -11.56 -8.62 2.30
C THR A 48 -12.93 -9.23 2.01
N LEU A 49 -12.97 -10.07 0.98
CA LEU A 49 -14.16 -10.81 0.54
C LEU A 49 -15.33 -9.92 0.08
N SER A 50 -15.06 -8.64 -0.21
CA SER A 50 -16.07 -7.66 -0.66
C SER A 50 -17.32 -7.63 0.24
N ALA A 51 -17.13 -7.87 1.53
CA ALA A 51 -18.20 -7.89 2.53
C ALA A 51 -18.44 -6.50 3.09
N THR A 52 -19.67 -6.26 3.54
CA THR A 52 -20.08 -5.00 4.17
C THR A 52 -20.89 -5.31 5.42
N LEU A 53 -20.67 -4.53 6.48
CA LEU A 53 -21.49 -4.57 7.68
C LEU A 53 -22.14 -3.21 7.87
N HIS A 54 -23.45 -3.21 8.05
CA HIS A 54 -24.25 -2.03 8.35
C HIS A 54 -24.91 -2.24 9.69
N TRP A 55 -25.00 -1.18 10.49
CA TRP A 55 -25.65 -1.28 11.78
C TRP A 55 -26.20 0.04 12.30
N THR A 56 -27.14 -0.09 13.23
CA THR A 56 -27.61 0.98 14.11
C THR A 56 -27.43 0.48 15.54
N TYR A 57 -26.64 1.19 16.34
CA TYR A 57 -26.40 0.84 17.74
C TYR A 57 -27.37 1.60 18.65
N HIS A 58 -27.91 0.90 19.64
CA HIS A 58 -28.93 1.35 20.59
C HIS A 58 -28.33 1.34 22.01
N PRO A 59 -27.75 2.47 22.49
CA PRO A 59 -27.06 2.53 23.76
C PRO A 59 -27.93 2.20 24.98
N GLU A 60 -29.23 2.46 24.91
CA GLU A 60 -30.20 2.29 25.99
C GLU A 60 -30.38 0.84 26.44
N ASN A 61 -30.20 -0.11 25.52
CA ASN A 61 -30.35 -1.54 25.79
C ASN A 61 -29.10 -2.36 25.39
N GLY A 62 -28.07 -1.69 24.86
CA GLY A 62 -26.81 -2.29 24.42
C GLY A 62 -26.99 -3.23 23.22
N THR A 63 -27.99 -3.00 22.38
CA THR A 63 -28.24 -3.81 21.18
C THR A 63 -27.80 -3.11 19.91
N ALA A 64 -27.58 -3.89 18.85
CA ALA A 64 -27.31 -3.38 17.52
C ALA A 64 -28.17 -4.12 16.50
N ASP A 65 -28.90 -3.37 15.69
CA ASP A 65 -29.52 -3.88 14.47
C ASP A 65 -28.45 -3.97 13.42
N ILE A 66 -28.27 -5.13 12.80
CA ILE A 66 -27.22 -5.37 11.83
C ILE A 66 -27.77 -5.84 10.47
N ALA A 67 -27.04 -5.49 9.42
CA ALA A 67 -27.10 -6.13 8.12
C ALA A 67 -25.68 -6.45 7.64
N PHE A 68 -25.34 -7.74 7.60
CA PHE A 68 -24.10 -8.22 6.99
C PHE A 68 -24.38 -8.69 5.57
N ARG A 69 -23.71 -8.10 4.58
CA ARG A 69 -23.87 -8.45 3.16
C ARG A 69 -22.55 -8.87 2.56
N ALA A 70 -22.53 -10.02 1.90
CA ALA A 70 -21.35 -10.54 1.21
C ALA A 70 -21.72 -11.29 -0.08
N PRO A 71 -20.92 -11.17 -1.16
CA PRO A 71 -21.16 -11.87 -2.41
C PRO A 71 -20.87 -13.36 -2.27
N SER A 72 -21.78 -14.20 -2.78
CA SER A 72 -21.60 -15.65 -2.89
C SER A 72 -22.64 -16.24 -3.85
N SER A 73 -22.27 -17.28 -4.60
CA SER A 73 -23.22 -18.02 -5.43
C SER A 73 -24.29 -18.72 -4.58
N SER A 74 -25.41 -19.11 -5.19
CA SER A 74 -26.43 -19.94 -4.52
C SER A 74 -25.89 -21.32 -4.10
N SER A 75 -24.84 -21.81 -4.74
CA SER A 75 -24.06 -23.00 -4.33
C SER A 75 -22.98 -22.69 -3.28
N GLY A 76 -23.06 -21.56 -2.60
CA GLY A 76 -22.11 -21.12 -1.58
C GLY A 76 -22.82 -20.60 -0.33
N TRP A 77 -22.02 -20.29 0.68
CA TRP A 77 -22.45 -19.73 1.95
C TRP A 77 -21.61 -18.49 2.30
N VAL A 78 -22.15 -17.65 3.18
CA VAL A 78 -21.41 -16.56 3.83
C VAL A 78 -21.65 -16.61 5.34
N GLY A 79 -20.66 -16.20 6.11
CA GLY A 79 -20.74 -16.18 7.56
C GLY A 79 -20.21 -14.88 8.13
N TRP A 80 -20.83 -14.41 9.20
CA TRP A 80 -20.36 -13.30 10.01
C TRP A 80 -20.62 -13.60 11.49
N GLY A 81 -19.73 -13.15 12.36
CA GLY A 81 -19.93 -13.35 13.80
C GLY A 81 -19.04 -12.52 14.68
N LEU A 82 -19.29 -12.64 15.98
CA LEU A 82 -18.51 -12.00 17.03
C LEU A 82 -17.68 -13.04 17.78
N ASN A 83 -16.49 -12.66 18.21
CA ASN A 83 -15.66 -13.47 19.10
C ASN A 83 -15.54 -12.80 20.48
N PRO A 84 -16.33 -13.23 21.48
CA PRO A 84 -16.34 -12.61 22.81
C PRO A 84 -15.11 -12.95 23.67
N THR A 85 -14.42 -14.06 23.39
CA THR A 85 -13.40 -14.63 24.31
C THR A 85 -12.02 -14.87 23.66
N GLY A 86 -11.96 -15.06 22.34
CA GLY A 86 -10.80 -15.56 21.59
C GLY A 86 -10.05 -14.53 20.74
N GLY A 87 -10.26 -13.23 20.96
CA GLY A 87 -9.60 -12.17 20.18
C GLY A 87 -9.98 -12.19 18.69
N LEU A 88 -9.02 -11.86 17.80
CA LEU A 88 -9.22 -11.88 16.35
C LEU A 88 -8.90 -13.25 15.75
N SER A 89 -9.75 -14.22 16.05
CA SER A 89 -9.63 -15.59 15.54
C SER A 89 -11.00 -16.18 15.25
N MET A 90 -11.05 -17.20 14.39
CA MET A 90 -12.29 -17.94 14.11
C MET A 90 -12.73 -18.79 15.32
N LEU A 91 -11.77 -19.34 16.07
CA LEU A 91 -12.04 -20.19 17.23
C LEU A 91 -12.78 -19.40 18.33
N HIS A 92 -13.79 -20.01 18.93
CA HIS A 92 -14.73 -19.42 19.90
C HIS A 92 -15.65 -18.32 19.34
N SER A 93 -15.68 -18.13 18.01
CA SER A 93 -16.61 -17.18 17.39
C SER A 93 -18.04 -17.71 17.43
N ASN A 94 -18.96 -16.79 17.69
CA ASN A 94 -20.39 -16.97 17.69
C ASN A 94 -20.89 -16.40 16.36
N VAL A 95 -21.36 -17.27 15.47
CA VAL A 95 -21.52 -16.94 14.05
C VAL A 95 -22.94 -17.15 13.56
N PHE A 96 -23.30 -16.32 12.58
CA PHE A 96 -24.45 -16.46 11.72
C PHE A 96 -23.95 -16.90 10.35
N ILE A 97 -24.44 -18.03 9.85
CA ILE A 97 -24.05 -18.56 8.53
C ILE A 97 -25.29 -18.62 7.65
N ALA A 98 -25.28 -17.81 6.58
CA ALA A 98 -26.28 -17.85 5.54
C ALA A 98 -25.88 -18.86 4.46
N SER A 99 -26.83 -19.72 4.11
CA SER A 99 -26.70 -20.66 3.01
C SER A 99 -28.07 -20.93 2.40
N GLN A 100 -28.09 -21.61 1.26
CA GLN A 100 -29.33 -21.98 0.57
C GLN A 100 -29.32 -23.48 0.29
N SER A 101 -30.43 -24.15 0.58
CA SER A 101 -30.65 -25.55 0.23
C SER A 101 -31.96 -25.66 -0.55
N SER A 102 -31.93 -26.33 -1.70
CA SER A 102 -33.09 -26.48 -2.60
C SER A 102 -33.82 -25.17 -2.92
N GLY A 103 -33.08 -24.06 -3.06
CA GLY A 103 -33.65 -22.75 -3.35
C GLY A 103 -34.21 -21.99 -2.14
N VAL A 104 -34.14 -22.53 -0.92
CA VAL A 104 -34.58 -21.85 0.31
C VAL A 104 -33.39 -21.38 1.12
N ALA A 105 -33.27 -20.06 1.34
CA ALA A 105 -32.19 -19.48 2.12
C ALA A 105 -32.51 -19.55 3.61
N SER A 106 -31.52 -19.89 4.43
CA SER A 106 -31.64 -19.97 5.88
C SER A 106 -30.38 -19.43 6.57
N VAL A 107 -30.51 -19.09 7.87
CA VAL A 107 -29.39 -18.70 8.73
C VAL A 107 -29.21 -19.72 9.84
N LEU A 108 -28.00 -20.27 9.93
CA LEU A 108 -27.55 -21.08 11.05
C LEU A 108 -26.89 -20.17 12.11
N MET A 109 -27.33 -20.27 13.36
CA MET A 109 -26.60 -19.72 14.51
C MET A 109 -25.84 -20.84 15.20
N THR A 110 -24.54 -20.65 15.43
CA THR A 110 -23.71 -21.65 16.11
C THR A 110 -22.45 -21.04 16.72
N LYS A 111 -21.72 -21.83 17.51
CA LYS A 111 -20.43 -21.49 18.11
C LYS A 111 -19.33 -22.37 17.53
N LEU A 112 -18.20 -21.74 17.18
CA LEU A 112 -17.08 -22.44 16.55
C LEU A 112 -16.05 -22.87 17.60
N GLU A 113 -16.21 -24.08 18.15
CA GLU A 113 -15.29 -24.65 19.16
C GLU A 113 -14.06 -25.37 18.56
N SER A 114 -13.99 -25.48 17.23
CA SER A 114 -12.86 -26.11 16.52
C SER A 114 -12.60 -25.42 15.19
N THR A 115 -11.33 -25.28 14.82
CA THR A 115 -10.91 -24.74 13.50
C THR A 115 -10.74 -25.81 12.43
N VAL A 116 -10.72 -27.08 12.81
CA VAL A 116 -10.48 -28.22 11.91
C VAL A 116 -11.80 -28.92 11.57
N SER A 117 -12.61 -29.18 12.60
CA SER A 117 -13.88 -29.89 12.48
C SER A 117 -14.95 -29.21 13.34
N PRO A 118 -15.42 -28.00 12.94
CA PRO A 118 -16.46 -27.31 13.69
C PRO A 118 -17.78 -28.10 13.64
N SER A 119 -18.47 -28.15 14.77
CA SER A 119 -19.87 -28.60 14.79
C SER A 119 -20.74 -27.51 14.18
N LEU A 120 -21.47 -27.83 13.10
CA LEU A 120 -22.37 -26.89 12.43
C LEU A 120 -23.83 -27.23 12.75
N GLN A 121 -24.12 -27.34 14.05
CA GLN A 121 -25.48 -27.56 14.55
C GLN A 121 -26.07 -26.28 15.13
N PRO A 122 -27.39 -26.06 15.02
CA PRO A 122 -28.04 -24.91 15.62
C PRO A 122 -27.82 -24.87 17.13
N GLU A 123 -27.36 -23.73 17.64
CA GLU A 123 -27.13 -23.53 19.07
C GLU A 123 -27.41 -22.08 19.46
N THR A 124 -27.76 -21.88 20.74
CA THR A 124 -27.86 -20.56 21.35
C THR A 124 -26.47 -19.93 21.48
N LEU A 125 -26.34 -18.69 20.99
CA LEU A 125 -25.11 -17.91 21.12
C LEU A 125 -24.86 -17.50 22.58
N SER A 126 -23.62 -17.18 22.90
CA SER A 126 -23.20 -16.68 24.22
C SER A 126 -23.69 -15.27 24.55
N PHE A 127 -24.28 -14.57 23.57
CA PHE A 127 -24.94 -13.29 23.73
C PHE A 127 -26.38 -13.34 23.21
N GLY A 128 -27.21 -12.43 23.71
CA GLY A 128 -28.63 -12.36 23.33
C GLY A 128 -28.82 -11.93 21.89
N VAL A 129 -29.81 -12.53 21.21
CA VAL A 129 -30.26 -12.15 19.87
C VAL A 129 -31.75 -11.77 19.97
N PRO A 130 -32.10 -10.55 20.41
CA PRO A 130 -33.49 -10.17 20.69
C PRO A 130 -34.43 -10.30 19.49
N VAL A 131 -33.94 -10.04 18.29
CA VAL A 131 -34.65 -10.29 17.03
C VAL A 131 -33.89 -11.33 16.25
N GLY A 132 -34.54 -12.48 16.03
CA GLY A 132 -33.94 -13.63 15.37
C GLY A 132 -33.42 -13.31 13.96
N PRO A 133 -32.42 -14.07 13.48
CA PRO A 133 -31.80 -13.76 12.20
C PRO A 133 -32.73 -14.06 11.03
N THR A 134 -32.67 -13.21 10.01
CA THR A 134 -33.32 -13.41 8.71
C THR A 134 -32.29 -13.29 7.60
N VAL A 135 -32.53 -13.92 6.46
CA VAL A 135 -31.64 -13.87 5.30
C VAL A 135 -32.39 -13.51 4.03
N GLU A 136 -31.71 -12.75 3.20
CA GLU A 136 -32.11 -12.44 1.83
C GLU A 136 -30.99 -12.87 0.88
N TYR A 137 -31.36 -13.50 -0.24
CA TYR A 137 -30.47 -13.75 -1.35
C TYR A 137 -30.93 -12.95 -2.56
N SER A 138 -30.15 -11.93 -2.96
CA SER A 138 -30.46 -11.12 -4.14
C SER A 138 -29.19 -10.60 -4.81
N GLY A 139 -29.20 -10.56 -6.15
CA GLY A 139 -28.09 -10.04 -6.95
C GLY A 139 -26.75 -10.76 -6.73
N GLY A 140 -26.76 -12.07 -6.44
CA GLY A 140 -25.53 -12.84 -6.21
C GLY A 140 -24.88 -12.61 -4.84
N ALA A 141 -25.63 -12.08 -3.86
CA ALA A 141 -25.16 -11.84 -2.51
C ALA A 141 -26.18 -12.30 -1.47
N TYR A 142 -25.67 -12.76 -0.33
CA TYR A 142 -26.48 -12.99 0.86
C TYR A 142 -26.43 -11.75 1.74
N THR A 143 -27.57 -11.41 2.33
CA THR A 143 -27.68 -10.40 3.39
C THR A 143 -28.29 -11.04 4.63
N ILE A 144 -27.53 -11.07 5.73
CA ILE A 144 -27.97 -11.54 7.04
C ILE A 144 -28.42 -10.33 7.85
N TYR A 145 -29.63 -10.38 8.39
CA TYR A 145 -30.14 -9.37 9.31
C TYR A 145 -30.39 -9.99 10.68
N ALA A 146 -30.04 -9.27 11.74
CA ALA A 146 -30.34 -9.67 13.12
C ALA A 146 -30.32 -8.45 14.05
N THR A 147 -30.89 -8.58 15.23
CA THR A 147 -30.61 -7.66 16.34
C THR A 147 -29.84 -8.44 17.40
N ILE A 148 -28.67 -7.95 17.77
CA ILE A 148 -27.78 -8.62 18.73
C ILE A 148 -27.53 -7.74 19.94
N LYS A 149 -27.37 -8.35 21.11
CA LYS A 149 -26.85 -7.67 22.30
C LYS A 149 -25.33 -7.76 22.29
N LEU A 150 -24.64 -6.62 22.37
CA LEU A 150 -23.18 -6.61 22.34
C LEU A 150 -22.63 -7.28 23.63
N PRO A 151 -21.77 -8.32 23.51
CA PRO A 151 -21.26 -9.03 24.68
C PRO A 151 -20.33 -8.16 25.52
N GLY A 152 -20.31 -8.44 26.83
CA GLY A 152 -19.39 -7.80 27.78
C GLY A 152 -19.69 -6.32 28.09
N ASN A 153 -20.87 -5.81 27.72
CA ASN A 153 -21.23 -4.40 27.85
C ASN A 153 -20.17 -3.46 27.21
N ASN A 154 -19.60 -3.91 26.09
CA ASN A 154 -18.55 -3.22 25.36
C ASN A 154 -19.01 -2.94 23.94
N THR A 155 -18.74 -1.76 23.41
CA THR A 155 -19.08 -1.40 22.02
C THR A 155 -18.01 -1.89 21.04
N VAL A 156 -16.80 -2.16 21.52
CA VAL A 156 -15.69 -2.72 20.74
C VAL A 156 -15.81 -4.24 20.69
N GLN A 157 -16.00 -4.76 19.49
CA GLN A 157 -16.26 -6.17 19.25
C GLN A 157 -15.30 -6.75 18.22
N ASN A 158 -14.81 -7.96 18.48
CA ASN A 158 -14.02 -8.70 17.50
C ASN A 158 -14.98 -9.39 16.53
N THR A 159 -14.91 -9.00 15.27
CA THR A 159 -15.73 -9.54 14.19
C THR A 159 -14.91 -10.47 13.30
N VAL A 160 -15.56 -11.50 12.78
CA VAL A 160 -15.01 -12.42 11.80
C VAL A 160 -16.01 -12.62 10.68
N TRP A 161 -15.54 -12.85 9.45
CA TRP A 161 -16.41 -13.19 8.33
C TRP A 161 -15.73 -14.17 7.37
N GLN A 162 -16.53 -14.94 6.65
CA GLN A 162 -16.05 -15.88 5.65
C GLN A 162 -17.08 -16.08 4.53
N ALA A 163 -16.60 -16.62 3.42
CA ALA A 163 -17.42 -17.16 2.35
C ALA A 163 -16.80 -18.49 1.87
N GLY A 164 -17.65 -19.45 1.52
CA GLY A 164 -17.20 -20.77 1.09
C GLY A 164 -18.23 -21.52 0.25
N PRO A 165 -17.86 -22.68 -0.31
CA PRO A 165 -18.76 -23.47 -1.14
C PRO A 165 -19.72 -24.33 -0.30
N LEU A 166 -20.85 -24.70 -0.90
CA LEU A 166 -21.72 -25.77 -0.45
C LEU A 166 -21.42 -27.05 -1.24
N SER A 167 -21.61 -28.21 -0.61
CA SER A 167 -21.60 -29.51 -1.27
C SER A 167 -22.80 -30.32 -0.80
N GLY A 168 -23.69 -30.70 -1.71
CA GLY A 168 -24.93 -31.41 -1.37
C GLY A 168 -25.84 -30.65 -0.39
N GLY A 169 -25.82 -29.32 -0.40
CA GLY A 169 -26.55 -28.48 0.56
C GLY A 169 -25.85 -28.27 1.92
N SER A 170 -24.70 -28.92 2.14
CA SER A 170 -23.92 -28.81 3.37
C SER A 170 -22.80 -27.79 3.26
N ILE A 171 -22.63 -26.98 4.31
CA ILE A 171 -21.54 -26.00 4.48
C ILE A 171 -20.19 -26.73 4.44
N GLN A 172 -19.32 -26.32 3.52
CA GLN A 172 -17.94 -26.80 3.43
C GLN A 172 -16.96 -25.78 3.99
N GLN A 173 -15.73 -26.24 4.24
CA GLN A 173 -14.63 -25.38 4.66
C GLN A 173 -14.42 -24.23 3.66
N HIS A 174 -14.25 -23.01 4.16
CA HIS A 174 -13.89 -21.87 3.33
C HIS A 174 -12.43 -22.01 2.82
N PRO A 175 -12.07 -21.38 1.70
CA PRO A 175 -10.68 -21.33 1.23
C PRO A 175 -9.73 -20.73 2.28
N GLN A 176 -8.46 -21.10 2.25
CA GLN A 176 -7.41 -20.52 3.11
C GLN A 176 -6.57 -19.45 2.36
N ALA A 177 -7.19 -18.75 1.40
CA ALA A 177 -6.52 -17.70 0.67
C ALA A 177 -6.18 -16.50 1.58
N PRO A 178 -5.23 -15.63 1.20
CA PRO A 178 -4.85 -14.47 2.02
C PRO A 178 -6.02 -13.57 2.44
N ALA A 179 -7.04 -13.44 1.59
CA ALA A 179 -8.26 -12.70 1.92
C ALA A 179 -9.04 -13.36 3.07
N ASN A 180 -9.24 -14.68 3.03
CA ASN A 180 -9.92 -15.43 4.09
C ASN A 180 -9.16 -15.35 5.41
N LEU A 181 -7.83 -15.51 5.38
CA LEU A 181 -7.00 -15.43 6.58
C LEU A 181 -6.97 -14.02 7.21
N ALA A 182 -7.25 -12.99 6.43
CA ALA A 182 -7.33 -11.60 6.89
C ALA A 182 -8.77 -11.15 7.23
N SER A 183 -9.77 -12.05 7.19
CA SER A 183 -11.18 -11.72 7.40
C SER A 183 -11.57 -11.65 8.88
N THR A 184 -10.81 -10.86 9.64
CA THR A 184 -11.05 -10.55 11.05
C THR A 184 -10.77 -9.07 11.33
N GLN A 185 -11.58 -8.45 12.20
CA GLN A 185 -11.43 -7.04 12.54
C GLN A 185 -12.12 -6.71 13.85
N SER A 186 -11.48 -5.88 14.67
CA SER A 186 -12.13 -5.31 15.85
C SER A 186 -12.85 -4.03 15.42
N LEU A 187 -14.14 -3.92 15.73
CA LEU A 187 -14.99 -2.82 15.31
C LEU A 187 -15.69 -2.23 16.52
N ASP A 188 -15.62 -0.92 16.67
CA ASP A 188 -16.43 -0.19 17.64
C ASP A 188 -17.79 0.17 17.03
N PHE A 189 -18.85 -0.44 17.56
CA PHE A 189 -20.22 -0.22 17.11
C PHE A 189 -20.73 1.18 17.46
N LEU A 190 -20.11 1.89 18.40
CA LEU A 190 -20.48 3.26 18.74
C LEU A 190 -19.85 4.28 17.78
N SER A 191 -18.52 4.28 17.63
CA SER A 191 -17.86 5.23 16.73
C SER A 191 -17.93 4.81 15.25
N GLY A 192 -17.96 3.51 14.96
CA GLY A 192 -17.73 2.93 13.63
C GLY A 192 -16.26 2.84 13.23
N THR A 193 -15.37 3.16 14.17
CA THR A 193 -13.93 3.01 13.99
C THR A 193 -13.54 1.57 14.19
N SER A 194 -12.60 1.07 13.39
CA SER A 194 -12.05 -0.26 13.60
C SER A 194 -10.77 -0.20 14.41
N ILE A 195 -10.71 -0.97 15.49
CA ILE A 195 -9.75 -0.81 16.60
C ILE A 195 -8.95 -2.10 16.77
N GLY A 196 -7.97 -2.37 15.91
CA GLY A 196 -7.20 -3.61 16.04
C GLY A 196 -6.24 -3.87 14.89
N PRO A 197 -5.49 -5.00 14.93
CA PRO A 197 -4.35 -5.28 14.05
C PRO A 197 -4.68 -5.37 12.56
N SER A 198 -5.93 -5.46 12.13
CA SER A 198 -6.26 -5.28 10.70
C SER A 198 -5.99 -3.83 10.27
N ASN A 199 -6.38 -2.83 11.08
CA ASN A 199 -6.10 -1.43 10.83
C ASN A 199 -4.65 -1.04 11.13
N SER A 200 -4.03 -1.50 12.24
CA SER A 200 -2.64 -1.10 12.54
C SER A 200 -1.62 -1.77 11.61
N ARG A 201 -1.84 -3.03 11.21
CA ARG A 201 -0.97 -3.73 10.25
C ARG A 201 -1.18 -3.20 8.83
N LEU A 202 -2.41 -2.95 8.40
CA LEU A 202 -2.68 -2.29 7.12
C LEU A 202 -2.10 -0.88 7.12
N HIS A 203 -2.29 -0.11 8.19
CA HIS A 203 -1.69 1.20 8.36
C HIS A 203 -0.15 1.14 8.28
N ARG A 204 0.49 0.18 8.93
CA ARG A 204 1.95 -0.05 8.82
C ARG A 204 2.38 -0.49 7.42
N LYS A 205 1.59 -1.34 6.73
CA LYS A 205 1.84 -1.69 5.33
C LYS A 205 1.71 -0.47 4.42
N ASN A 206 0.73 0.40 4.66
CA ASN A 206 0.53 1.65 3.94
C ASN A 206 1.70 2.61 4.20
N ILE A 207 2.13 2.78 5.46
CA ILE A 207 3.33 3.56 5.81
C ILE A 207 4.55 2.99 5.10
N HIS A 208 4.77 1.67 5.14
CA HIS A 208 5.87 1.03 4.41
C HIS A 208 5.82 1.33 2.92
N GLY A 209 4.64 1.20 2.30
CA GLY A 209 4.44 1.51 0.88
C GLY A 209 4.74 2.96 0.54
N VAL A 210 4.20 3.91 1.32
CA VAL A 210 4.39 5.36 1.11
C VAL A 210 5.85 5.76 1.32
N LEU A 211 6.47 5.34 2.42
CA LEU A 211 7.88 5.63 2.70
C LEU A 211 8.77 5.17 1.54
N ASN A 212 8.57 3.95 1.06
CA ASN A 212 9.38 3.39 -0.02
C ASN A 212 9.07 4.00 -1.39
N ALA A 213 7.82 4.37 -1.67
CA ALA A 213 7.45 5.07 -2.90
C ALA A 213 8.08 6.47 -2.96
N VAL A 214 8.02 7.24 -1.86
CA VAL A 214 8.64 8.57 -1.77
C VAL A 214 10.16 8.46 -1.82
N ALA A 215 10.76 7.57 -1.02
CA ALA A 215 12.20 7.37 -0.98
C ALA A 215 12.74 6.91 -2.34
N TRP A 216 12.37 5.71 -2.76
CA TRP A 216 12.99 5.02 -3.87
C TRP A 216 12.38 5.35 -5.22
N GLY A 217 11.09 5.69 -5.26
CA GLY A 217 10.35 6.00 -6.48
C GLY A 217 10.41 7.48 -6.90
N ILE A 218 10.68 8.40 -5.96
CA ILE A 218 10.68 9.84 -6.22
C ILE A 218 12.02 10.48 -5.89
N LEU A 219 12.49 10.43 -4.64
CA LEU A 219 13.69 11.16 -4.22
C LEU A 219 14.98 10.68 -4.90
N ILE A 220 15.20 9.35 -4.94
CA ILE A 220 16.41 8.77 -5.55
C ILE A 220 16.49 9.09 -7.07
N PRO A 221 15.43 8.87 -7.89
CA PRO A 221 15.44 9.24 -9.30
C PRO A 221 15.57 10.76 -9.52
N THR A 222 14.88 11.57 -8.71
CA THR A 222 14.97 13.05 -8.81
C THR A 222 16.39 13.53 -8.57
N GLY A 223 17.07 13.02 -7.53
CA GLY A 223 18.46 13.34 -7.27
C GLY A 223 19.38 12.94 -8.43
N ALA A 224 19.13 11.80 -9.09
CA ALA A 224 19.90 11.37 -10.26
C ALA A 224 19.70 12.30 -11.48
N ILE A 225 18.45 12.72 -11.74
CA ILE A 225 18.10 13.69 -12.78
C ILE A 225 18.81 15.03 -12.52
N ILE A 226 18.77 15.53 -11.28
CA ILE A 226 19.48 16.75 -10.86
C ILE A 226 20.98 16.65 -11.16
N ALA A 227 21.65 15.59 -10.72
CA ALA A 227 23.08 15.43 -10.95
C ALA A 227 23.46 15.33 -12.43
N ARG A 228 22.63 14.66 -13.24
CA ARG A 228 22.88 14.49 -14.67
C ARG A 228 22.72 15.80 -15.44
N TYR A 229 21.62 16.51 -15.23
CA TYR A 229 21.23 17.62 -16.10
C TYR A 229 21.62 18.98 -15.55
N LEU A 230 21.52 19.21 -14.23
CA LEU A 230 21.85 20.53 -13.67
C LEU A 230 23.36 20.79 -13.64
N ARG A 231 24.19 19.75 -13.55
CA ARG A 231 25.66 19.86 -13.63
C ARG A 231 26.16 20.51 -14.92
N VAL A 232 25.36 20.50 -16.00
CA VAL A 232 25.74 21.10 -17.29
C VAL A 232 25.80 22.63 -17.20
N PHE A 233 25.01 23.25 -16.31
CA PHE A 233 24.91 24.70 -16.16
C PHE A 233 25.93 25.22 -15.15
N GLU A 234 26.81 26.13 -15.59
CA GLU A 234 27.83 26.76 -14.73
C GLU A 234 27.19 27.55 -13.58
N SER A 235 26.02 28.16 -13.79
CA SER A 235 25.26 28.87 -12.75
C SER A 235 24.68 27.97 -11.65
N ALA A 236 24.66 26.66 -11.86
CA ALA A 236 24.16 25.69 -10.89
C ALA A 236 25.28 25.04 -10.10
N ASP A 237 26.55 25.41 -10.32
CA ASP A 237 27.69 24.93 -9.52
C ASP A 237 27.90 25.83 -8.30
N PRO A 238 28.00 25.30 -7.06
CA PRO A 238 27.97 23.90 -6.64
C PRO A 238 26.58 23.35 -6.26
N ALA A 239 25.51 24.14 -6.46
CA ALA A 239 24.15 23.82 -6.00
C ALA A 239 23.64 22.44 -6.48
N TRP A 240 23.90 22.03 -7.72
CA TRP A 240 23.49 20.72 -8.25
C TRP A 240 24.02 19.56 -7.40
N PHE A 241 25.24 19.70 -6.86
CA PHE A 241 25.90 18.66 -6.08
C PHE A 241 25.25 18.51 -4.71
N TYR A 242 24.99 19.64 -4.03
CA TYR A 242 24.29 19.64 -2.75
C TYR A 242 22.84 19.17 -2.88
N LEU A 243 22.13 19.59 -3.92
CA LEU A 243 20.76 19.13 -4.19
C LEU A 243 20.72 17.63 -4.48
N HIS A 244 21.65 17.10 -5.26
CA HIS A 244 21.78 15.67 -5.47
C HIS A 244 21.97 14.93 -4.14
N ILE A 245 22.98 15.32 -3.35
CA ILE A 245 23.28 14.67 -2.06
C ILE A 245 22.10 14.77 -1.10
N ALA A 246 21.43 15.92 -1.02
CA ALA A 246 20.24 16.09 -0.19
C ALA A 246 19.15 15.08 -0.57
N CYS A 247 18.81 14.97 -1.87
CA CYS A 247 17.84 13.97 -2.34
C CYS A 247 18.30 12.53 -2.03
N GLN A 248 19.57 12.19 -2.24
CA GLN A 248 20.08 10.84 -2.00
C GLN A 248 20.08 10.48 -0.51
N CYS A 249 20.55 11.38 0.36
CA CYS A 249 20.58 11.16 1.80
C CYS A 249 19.16 11.07 2.38
N SER A 250 18.24 11.97 2.01
CA SER A 250 16.85 11.90 2.45
C SER A 250 16.15 10.64 1.95
N GLY A 251 16.35 10.29 0.67
CA GLY A 251 15.82 9.05 0.09
C GLY A 251 16.34 7.81 0.81
N TYR A 252 17.65 7.75 1.09
CA TYR A 252 18.25 6.62 1.80
C TYR A 252 17.74 6.50 3.24
N ILE A 253 17.65 7.59 4.00
CA ILE A 253 17.14 7.57 5.39
C ILE A 253 15.69 7.06 5.44
N LEU A 254 14.81 7.61 4.61
CA LEU A 254 13.41 7.15 4.52
C LEU A 254 13.34 5.70 4.04
N GLY A 255 14.19 5.32 3.09
CA GLY A 255 14.31 3.96 2.57
C GLY A 255 14.75 2.94 3.62
N VAL A 256 15.68 3.30 4.52
CA VAL A 256 16.11 2.46 5.65
C VAL A 256 14.93 2.22 6.60
N ALA A 257 14.20 3.28 6.97
CA ALA A 257 13.02 3.18 7.83
C ALA A 257 11.93 2.30 7.19
N GLY A 258 11.66 2.52 5.89
CA GLY A 258 10.73 1.72 5.11
C GLY A 258 11.14 0.25 5.04
N TRP A 259 12.42 -0.04 4.78
CA TRP A 259 12.96 -1.40 4.71
C TRP A 259 12.88 -2.13 6.07
N GLY A 260 13.28 -1.48 7.15
CA GLY A 260 13.17 -2.02 8.51
C GLY A 260 11.73 -2.34 8.90
N LEU A 261 10.79 -1.45 8.56
CA LEU A 261 9.35 -1.71 8.74
C LEU A 261 8.87 -2.91 7.93
N GLY A 262 9.38 -3.07 6.70
CA GLY A 262 9.09 -4.22 5.83
C GLY A 262 9.57 -5.55 6.42
N LEU A 263 10.78 -5.58 7.00
CA LEU A 263 11.29 -6.75 7.71
C LEU A 263 10.41 -7.13 8.91
N LYS A 264 10.01 -6.13 9.70
CA LYS A 264 9.13 -6.36 10.86
C LYS A 264 7.75 -6.88 10.44
N LEU A 265 7.16 -6.32 9.39
CA LEU A 265 5.92 -6.82 8.80
C LEU A 265 6.06 -8.26 8.30
N GLY A 266 7.22 -8.61 7.74
CA GLY A 266 7.56 -9.98 7.34
C GLY A 266 7.63 -10.94 8.53
N SER A 267 8.32 -10.57 9.62
CA SER A 267 8.44 -11.43 10.81
C SER A 267 7.10 -11.69 11.52
N GLU A 268 6.15 -10.77 11.39
CA GLU A 268 4.80 -10.88 11.96
C GLU A 268 3.81 -11.64 11.05
N SER A 269 4.26 -12.09 9.87
CA SER A 269 3.44 -12.80 8.88
C SER A 269 3.76 -14.28 8.87
N VAL A 270 3.21 -15.05 9.82
CA VAL A 270 3.40 -16.51 9.88
C VAL A 270 2.69 -17.17 8.68
N GLY A 271 3.42 -17.98 7.91
CA GLY A 271 2.88 -18.77 6.79
C GLY A 271 2.74 -18.05 5.44
N ILE A 272 2.99 -16.73 5.35
CA ILE A 272 2.91 -15.98 4.08
C ILE A 272 4.22 -15.22 3.85
N THR A 273 4.97 -15.57 2.80
CA THR A 273 6.19 -14.86 2.40
C THR A 273 6.14 -14.40 0.95
N TYR A 274 6.34 -13.11 0.73
CA TYR A 274 6.44 -12.53 -0.62
C TYR A 274 7.90 -12.52 -1.09
N GLN A 275 8.41 -13.70 -1.40
CA GLN A 275 9.84 -13.92 -1.67
C GLN A 275 10.44 -12.98 -2.73
N PRO A 276 9.81 -12.74 -3.90
CA PRO A 276 10.40 -11.86 -4.91
C PRO A 276 10.54 -10.40 -4.46
N HIS A 277 9.50 -9.84 -3.82
CA HIS A 277 9.52 -8.46 -3.32
C HIS A 277 10.55 -8.29 -2.19
N ARG A 278 10.63 -9.27 -1.29
CA ARG A 278 11.61 -9.27 -0.20
C ARG A 278 13.04 -9.33 -0.73
N ASN A 279 13.33 -10.24 -1.65
CA ASN A 279 14.69 -10.44 -2.17
C ASN A 279 15.17 -9.22 -2.97
N ILE A 280 14.30 -8.66 -3.81
CA ILE A 280 14.62 -7.42 -4.54
C ILE A 280 14.81 -6.26 -3.54
N GLY A 281 13.96 -6.15 -2.51
CA GLY A 281 14.09 -5.14 -1.46
C GLY A 281 15.43 -5.22 -0.70
N ILE A 282 15.91 -6.42 -0.38
CA ILE A 282 17.23 -6.64 0.22
C ILE A 282 18.34 -6.24 -0.76
N ALA A 283 18.23 -6.61 -2.03
CA ALA A 283 19.22 -6.22 -3.04
C ALA A 283 19.31 -4.70 -3.22
N ILE A 284 18.18 -4.00 -3.30
CA ILE A 284 18.11 -2.53 -3.35
C ILE A 284 18.83 -1.92 -2.15
N PHE A 285 18.53 -2.38 -0.94
CA PHE A 285 19.13 -1.86 0.28
C PHE A 285 20.65 -2.05 0.31
N SER A 286 21.13 -3.24 -0.07
CA SER A 286 22.56 -3.54 -0.16
C SER A 286 23.27 -2.65 -1.19
N LEU A 287 22.70 -2.51 -2.39
CA LEU A 287 23.27 -1.66 -3.46
C LEU A 287 23.22 -0.17 -3.10
N ALA A 288 22.18 0.29 -2.43
CA ALA A 288 22.07 1.67 -1.96
C ALA A 288 23.09 1.96 -0.85
N THR A 289 23.31 1.02 0.07
CA THR A 289 24.36 1.14 1.09
C THR A 289 25.75 1.24 0.45
N LEU A 290 26.03 0.42 -0.57
CA LEU A 290 27.24 0.56 -1.39
C LEU A 290 27.33 1.97 -1.97
N GLN A 291 26.24 2.51 -2.51
CA GLN A 291 26.24 3.88 -3.03
C GLN A 291 26.57 4.96 -2.01
N VAL A 292 26.18 4.81 -0.74
CA VAL A 292 26.58 5.75 0.31
C VAL A 292 28.10 5.76 0.50
N PHE A 293 28.76 4.59 0.43
CA PHE A 293 30.24 4.52 0.45
C PHE A 293 30.89 5.21 -0.75
N ALA A 294 30.18 5.40 -1.87
CA ALA A 294 30.71 6.17 -2.99
C ALA A 294 31.03 7.62 -2.61
N LEU A 295 30.30 8.21 -1.65
CA LEU A 295 30.60 9.54 -1.13
C LEU A 295 31.92 9.55 -0.36
N LEU A 296 32.14 8.55 0.51
CA LEU A 296 33.34 8.43 1.34
C LEU A 296 34.59 8.11 0.51
N LEU A 297 34.43 7.30 -0.53
CA LEU A 297 35.52 6.85 -1.40
C LEU A 297 35.72 7.72 -2.64
N ARG A 298 35.11 8.92 -2.69
CA ARG A 298 35.14 9.82 -3.86
C ARG A 298 36.58 10.31 -4.14
N PRO A 299 37.24 9.87 -5.23
CA PRO A 299 38.61 10.29 -5.52
C PRO A 299 38.66 11.73 -6.04
N ASP A 300 39.82 12.39 -5.92
CA ASP A 300 40.05 13.69 -6.55
C ASP A 300 39.80 13.63 -8.07
N THR A 301 39.37 14.75 -8.65
CA THR A 301 39.05 14.87 -10.09
C THR A 301 40.21 14.49 -11.02
N LYS A 302 41.47 14.66 -10.61
CA LYS A 302 42.66 14.32 -11.40
C LYS A 302 43.17 12.89 -11.18
N ASN A 303 42.55 12.14 -10.26
CA ASN A 303 43.01 10.80 -9.90
C ASN A 303 42.49 9.74 -10.90
N LYS A 304 43.37 8.82 -11.36
CA LYS A 304 43.00 7.69 -12.26
C LYS A 304 41.85 6.84 -11.73
N TYR A 305 41.72 6.69 -10.40
CA TYR A 305 40.63 5.93 -9.79
C TYR A 305 39.26 6.60 -9.94
N ARG A 306 39.21 7.88 -10.31
CA ARG A 306 37.97 8.62 -10.57
C ARG A 306 37.15 7.99 -11.70
N PHE A 307 37.83 7.43 -12.71
CA PHE A 307 37.16 6.75 -13.81
C PHE A 307 36.39 5.51 -13.34
N TYR A 308 37.04 4.62 -12.59
CA TYR A 308 36.41 3.41 -12.02
C TYR A 308 35.29 3.78 -11.04
N TRP A 309 35.52 4.79 -10.20
CA TRP A 309 34.50 5.30 -9.30
C TRP A 309 33.25 5.80 -10.06
N ASN A 310 33.41 6.49 -11.19
CA ASN A 310 32.28 6.92 -12.00
C ASN A 310 31.50 5.74 -12.59
N ILE A 311 32.18 4.69 -13.07
CA ILE A 311 31.52 3.47 -13.57
C ILE A 311 30.70 2.83 -12.46
N TYR A 312 31.34 2.58 -11.32
CA TYR A 312 30.71 2.04 -10.12
C TYR A 312 29.49 2.86 -9.68
N HIS A 313 29.65 4.16 -9.51
CA HIS A 313 28.60 5.05 -9.05
C HIS A 313 27.42 5.08 -10.03
N HIS A 314 27.67 5.17 -11.34
CA HIS A 314 26.57 5.17 -12.31
C HIS A 314 25.88 3.82 -12.43
N SER A 315 26.63 2.71 -12.55
CA SER A 315 26.05 1.38 -12.76
C SER A 315 25.20 0.93 -11.56
N VAL A 316 25.74 1.10 -10.34
CA VAL A 316 25.01 0.77 -9.12
C VAL A 316 23.83 1.70 -8.91
N GLY A 317 24.01 3.02 -9.14
CA GLY A 317 22.93 4.00 -9.02
C GLY A 317 21.74 3.73 -9.94
N TYR A 318 21.98 3.47 -11.23
CA TYR A 318 20.91 3.13 -12.17
C TYR A 318 20.25 1.77 -11.86
N SER A 319 21.03 0.80 -11.40
CA SER A 319 20.50 -0.50 -10.97
C SER A 319 19.51 -0.33 -9.81
N VAL A 320 19.85 0.50 -8.81
CA VAL A 320 18.94 0.83 -7.70
C VAL A 320 17.64 1.43 -8.21
N ILE A 321 17.69 2.42 -9.11
CA ILE A 321 16.48 3.06 -9.66
C ILE A 321 15.56 2.05 -10.35
N VAL A 322 16.11 1.19 -11.22
CA VAL A 322 15.34 0.19 -11.97
C VAL A 322 14.73 -0.85 -11.04
N LEU A 323 15.54 -1.42 -10.13
CA LEU A 323 15.06 -2.42 -9.19
C LEU A 323 13.99 -1.85 -8.25
N SER A 324 14.16 -0.60 -7.81
CA SER A 324 13.17 0.09 -6.99
C SER A 324 11.83 0.26 -7.69
N ALA A 325 11.82 0.64 -8.97
CA ALA A 325 10.58 0.74 -9.72
C ALA A 325 9.85 -0.61 -9.83
N ILE A 326 10.58 -1.68 -10.17
CA ILE A 326 10.04 -3.05 -10.22
C ILE A 326 9.49 -3.46 -8.84
N ASN A 327 10.23 -3.17 -7.78
CA ASN A 327 9.87 -3.59 -6.44
C ASN A 327 8.64 -2.85 -5.89
N ILE A 328 8.45 -1.57 -6.27
CA ILE A 328 7.26 -0.79 -5.92
C ILE A 328 6.02 -1.38 -6.61
N PHE A 329 6.08 -1.74 -7.90
CA PHE A 329 4.95 -2.43 -8.56
C PHE A 329 4.60 -3.74 -7.87
N LYS A 330 5.60 -4.57 -7.54
CA LYS A 330 5.38 -5.78 -6.75
C LYS A 330 4.76 -5.49 -5.38
N GLY A 331 5.20 -4.42 -4.71
CA GLY A 331 4.63 -3.98 -3.44
C GLY A 331 3.16 -3.58 -3.56
N LEU A 332 2.78 -2.86 -4.63
CA LEU A 332 1.39 -2.50 -4.93
C LEU A 332 0.53 -3.73 -5.27
N ASP A 333 1.08 -4.72 -5.97
CA ASP A 333 0.41 -6.00 -6.24
C ASP A 333 0.18 -6.81 -4.95
N ILE A 334 1.06 -6.69 -3.95
CA ILE A 334 0.90 -7.33 -2.65
C ILE A 334 -0.11 -6.58 -1.78
N LEU A 335 -0.07 -5.25 -1.81
CA LEU A 335 -0.92 -4.40 -0.98
C LEU A 335 -2.37 -4.40 -1.48
N GLN A 336 -2.59 -4.55 -2.79
CA GLN A 336 -3.90 -4.43 -3.45
C GLN A 336 -4.69 -3.20 -2.93
N PRO A 337 -4.11 -1.99 -3.02
CA PRO A 337 -4.79 -0.78 -2.57
C PRO A 337 -6.01 -0.49 -3.45
N SER A 338 -6.86 0.44 -3.02
CA SER A 338 -8.00 0.90 -3.81
C SER A 338 -7.59 1.36 -5.22
N SER A 339 -8.55 1.39 -6.14
CA SER A 339 -8.29 1.76 -7.53
C SER A 339 -7.58 3.12 -7.63
N GLY A 340 -6.47 3.19 -8.36
CA GLY A 340 -5.77 4.45 -8.66
C GLY A 340 -4.30 4.51 -8.25
N TYR A 341 -3.86 3.77 -7.22
CA TYR A 341 -2.46 3.86 -6.76
C TYR A 341 -1.42 3.40 -7.79
N LYS A 342 -1.69 2.30 -8.51
CA LYS A 342 -0.82 1.86 -9.62
C LYS A 342 -0.77 2.91 -10.73
N THR A 343 -1.93 3.48 -11.08
CA THR A 343 -2.04 4.56 -12.07
C THR A 343 -1.24 5.79 -11.63
N ALA A 344 -1.38 6.22 -10.37
CA ALA A 344 -0.64 7.34 -9.82
C ALA A 344 0.87 7.11 -9.91
N TYR A 345 1.35 5.91 -9.57
CA TYR A 345 2.77 5.60 -9.70
C TYR A 345 3.26 5.57 -11.15
N ILE A 346 2.45 5.06 -12.09
CA ILE A 346 2.75 5.13 -13.53
C ILE A 346 2.86 6.59 -14.00
N VAL A 347 1.94 7.45 -13.56
CA VAL A 347 1.97 8.89 -13.88
C VAL A 347 3.24 9.55 -13.32
N ILE A 348 3.65 9.21 -12.10
CA ILE A 348 4.91 9.71 -11.51
C ILE A 348 6.11 9.28 -12.37
N LEU A 349 6.22 8.00 -12.73
CA LEU A 349 7.30 7.49 -13.57
C LEU A 349 7.31 8.16 -14.96
N ALA A 350 6.15 8.30 -15.58
CA ALA A 350 6.01 8.98 -16.87
C ALA A 350 6.44 10.45 -16.79
N THR A 351 6.08 11.13 -15.69
CA THR A 351 6.47 12.53 -15.45
C THR A 351 7.98 12.67 -15.27
N LEU A 352 8.59 11.84 -14.41
CA LEU A 352 10.05 11.85 -14.20
C LEU A 352 10.80 11.50 -15.50
N GLY A 353 10.32 10.51 -16.26
CA GLY A 353 10.87 10.15 -17.56
C GLY A 353 10.74 11.27 -18.59
N GLY A 354 9.57 11.91 -18.67
CA GLY A 354 9.34 13.06 -19.55
C GLY A 354 10.24 14.25 -19.22
N ILE A 355 10.40 14.59 -17.93
CA ILE A 355 11.35 15.62 -17.47
C ILE A 355 12.77 15.26 -17.90
N ALA A 356 13.19 14.01 -17.71
CA ALA A 356 14.52 13.57 -18.10
C ALA A 356 14.74 13.69 -19.62
N VAL A 357 13.77 13.29 -20.45
CA VAL A 357 13.86 13.43 -21.92
C VAL A 357 13.94 14.89 -22.34
N CYS A 358 13.10 15.77 -21.77
CA CYS A 358 13.13 17.20 -22.05
C CYS A 358 14.48 17.82 -21.66
N LEU A 359 14.98 17.51 -20.47
CA LEU A 359 16.28 18.01 -20.01
C LEU A 359 17.44 17.46 -20.84
N GLU A 360 17.39 16.21 -21.29
CA GLU A 360 18.38 15.65 -22.21
C GLU A 360 18.38 16.44 -23.52
N ALA A 361 17.21 16.70 -24.12
CA ALA A 361 17.09 17.49 -25.35
C ALA A 361 17.63 18.93 -25.20
N ILE A 362 17.43 19.57 -24.05
CA ILE A 362 17.92 20.93 -23.77
C ILE A 362 19.42 20.96 -23.49
N THR A 363 19.92 20.01 -22.70
CA THR A 363 21.32 20.01 -22.25
C THR A 363 22.27 19.49 -23.32
N TRP A 364 21.79 18.68 -24.27
CA TRP A 364 22.61 18.09 -25.32
C TRP A 364 23.30 19.13 -26.23
N PRO A 365 22.61 20.14 -26.79
CA PRO A 365 23.27 21.22 -27.54
C PRO A 365 24.28 22.01 -26.70
N ILE A 366 23.98 22.25 -25.43
CA ILE A 366 24.85 23.00 -24.51
C ILE A 366 26.14 22.21 -24.27
N ALA A 367 26.02 20.90 -24.02
CA ALA A 367 27.15 20.00 -23.83
C ALA A 367 28.03 19.92 -25.07
N ILE A 368 27.46 19.84 -26.27
CA ILE A 368 28.22 19.87 -27.54
C ILE A 368 28.99 21.18 -27.69
N ARG A 369 28.32 22.33 -27.48
CA ARG A 369 28.96 23.65 -27.59
C ARG A 369 30.11 23.81 -26.60
N LYS A 370 29.93 23.33 -25.37
CA LYS A 370 30.98 23.35 -24.34
C LYS A 370 32.17 22.49 -24.73
N ARG A 371 31.94 21.26 -25.22
CA ARG A 371 33.02 20.38 -25.72
C ARG A 371 33.78 21.02 -26.88
N LYS A 372 33.09 21.67 -27.82
CA LYS A 372 33.73 22.37 -28.93
C LYS A 372 34.61 23.53 -28.43
N ARG A 373 34.08 24.39 -27.55
CA ARG A 373 34.83 25.49 -26.92
C ARG A 373 36.08 25.01 -26.20
N ASP A 374 35.98 23.90 -25.46
CA ASP A 374 37.09 23.37 -24.68
C ASP A 374 38.16 22.73 -25.59
N ALA A 375 37.74 22.08 -26.70
CA ALA A 375 38.64 21.59 -27.75
C ALA A 375 39.38 22.73 -28.46
N ASP A 376 38.66 23.81 -28.84
CA ASP A 376 39.24 25.00 -29.48
C ASP A 376 40.25 25.71 -28.55
N LYS A 377 39.98 25.74 -27.23
CA LYS A 377 40.93 26.25 -26.22
C LYS A 377 42.17 25.36 -26.09
N ALA A 378 42.01 24.04 -26.14
CA ALA A 378 43.13 23.10 -26.07
C ALA A 378 44.03 23.22 -27.31
N SER A 379 43.46 23.39 -28.51
CA SER A 379 44.22 23.57 -29.75
C SER A 379 44.92 24.93 -29.85
N ASN A 380 44.29 26.02 -29.38
CA ASN A 380 44.94 27.33 -29.34
C ASN A 380 45.99 27.44 -28.23
N GLY A 381 45.81 26.73 -27.10
CA GLY A 381 46.81 26.62 -26.05
C GLY A 381 48.10 25.93 -26.51
N THR A 382 48.02 24.96 -27.43
CA THR A 382 49.18 24.33 -28.05
C THR A 382 49.84 25.20 -29.13
N ALA A 383 49.08 26.04 -29.84
CA ALA A 383 49.63 26.96 -30.85
C ALA A 383 50.45 28.11 -30.22
N GLY A 384 50.10 28.57 -29.01
CA GLY A 384 50.85 29.60 -28.29
C GLY A 384 52.25 29.19 -27.83
N TRP A 385 52.54 27.88 -27.71
CA TRP A 385 53.87 27.37 -27.39
C TRP A 385 54.81 27.27 -28.61
N GLN A 386 54.29 27.36 -29.84
CA GLN A 386 55.09 27.26 -31.07
C GLN A 386 55.49 28.61 -31.68
N GLN A 387 55.04 29.74 -31.12
CA GLN A 387 55.41 31.10 -31.59
C GLN A 387 56.41 31.81 -30.68
N GLY A 388 56.97 31.12 -29.69
CA GLY A 388 57.93 31.68 -28.72
C GLY A 388 59.22 30.85 -28.58
N ALA A 389 59.72 30.30 -29.69
CA ALA A 389 61.04 29.64 -29.75
C ALA A 389 61.94 30.37 -30.75
#